data_AF-A0A9R0Y6C4-F1
#
_entry.id   AF-A0A9R0Y6C4-F1
#
_cell.length_a   1.000
_cell.length_b   1.000
_cell.length_c   1.000
_cell.angle_alpha   90.00
_cell.angle_beta   90.00
_cell.angle_gamma   90.00
#
_symmetry.space_group_name_H-M   'P 1'
#
loop_
_entity.id
_entity.type
_entity.pdbx_description
1 polymer ?
#
loop_
_entity_poly.entity_id
_entity_poly.type
_entity_poly.pdbx_seq_one_letter_code
_entity_poly.pdbx_strand_id
1 'polypeptide(L)'
;MSLNSPYCQGRSGHSFSGKPNNSSGDGTVSYNSLSLCKEWLGPKVNITRTPQAEHDGSDLQTRMNAEHYHGEDLFPNMTRAPHVKYITYYEDAESIPGWRTAVWELDKANHRNIVRMPVVMRELWLEMWHDMHPYSKSKFVTKAFRGPLRHEDCHWDYAKARCAFPEFCEYRYTFGDVHLGMSCRLKYSSTMLLRQYL
;
A
#
# COMPACT_ATOMS: atom_id res chain seq x y z
N MET A 1 7.49 -0.62 7.85
CA MET A 1 7.86 -0.74 9.27
C MET A 1 9.36 -0.61 9.35
N SER A 2 9.88 0.45 9.97
CA SER A 2 11.28 0.49 10.39
C SER A 2 11.28 0.45 11.90
N LEU A 3 11.63 -0.71 12.46
CA LEU A 3 12.04 -0.85 13.86
C LEU A 3 13.54 -0.59 13.87
N ASN A 4 13.93 0.64 14.21
CA ASN A 4 15.20 0.95 14.87
C ASN A 4 15.15 2.38 15.42
N SER A 5 15.14 2.47 16.75
CA SER A 5 15.50 3.65 17.55
C SER A 5 17.04 3.66 17.66
N PRO A 6 17.77 4.77 17.99
CA PRO A 6 17.26 5.92 18.73
C PRO A 6 17.76 7.32 18.28
N TYR A 7 17.05 8.36 18.73
CA TYR A 7 17.44 9.79 18.73
C TYR A 7 17.92 10.41 17.41
N CYS A 8 17.02 11.14 16.75
CA CYS A 8 17.40 12.35 16.00
C CYS A 8 16.68 13.55 16.61
N GLN A 9 17.34 14.23 17.56
CA GLN A 9 17.03 15.61 17.87
C GLN A 9 17.35 16.45 16.63
N GLY A 10 16.32 16.86 15.90
CA GLY A 10 16.42 17.98 14.97
C GLY A 10 16.59 19.27 15.77
N ARG A 11 17.84 19.66 16.04
CA ARG A 11 18.21 20.91 16.70
C ARG A 11 18.27 22.07 15.69
N SER A 12 17.31 22.14 14.76
CA SER A 12 17.11 23.28 13.88
C SER A 12 15.64 23.69 13.99
N GLY A 13 15.39 24.93 14.41
CA GLY A 13 14.07 25.52 14.52
C GLY A 13 13.41 25.77 13.16
N HIS A 14 13.47 24.81 12.25
CA HIS A 14 12.72 24.86 11.01
C HIS A 14 11.25 24.58 11.32
N SER A 15 10.46 25.64 11.32
CA SER A 15 9.01 25.55 11.29
C SER A 15 8.59 24.95 9.95
N PHE A 16 8.17 23.69 9.96
CA PHE A 16 7.45 23.10 8.84
C PHE A 16 6.06 23.75 8.77
N SER A 17 5.97 24.85 8.01
CA SER A 17 4.72 25.54 7.72
C SER A 17 3.99 24.82 6.58
N GLY A 18 3.29 23.74 6.91
CA GLY A 18 2.25 23.17 6.05
C GLY A 18 0.89 23.47 6.65
N LYS A 19 -0.05 24.02 5.86
CA LYS A 19 -1.46 24.02 6.25
C LYS A 19 -1.85 22.57 6.59
N PRO A 20 -2.52 22.30 7.72
CA PRO A 20 -2.94 20.95 8.07
C PRO A 20 -3.99 20.49 7.05
N ASN A 21 -3.54 19.85 5.98
CA ASN A 21 -4.42 18.93 5.26
C ASN A 21 -4.69 17.75 6.20
N ASN A 22 -5.81 17.03 5.99
CA ASN A 22 -6.38 15.96 6.83
C ASN A 22 -5.45 14.80 7.32
N SER A 23 -4.13 14.88 7.12
CA SER A 23 -3.13 13.95 7.62
C SER A 23 -2.73 14.31 9.06
N SER A 24 -3.46 13.78 10.05
CA SER A 24 -3.33 14.15 11.47
C SER A 24 -2.33 13.30 12.28
N GLY A 25 -1.36 12.66 11.62
CA GLY A 25 -0.50 11.65 12.27
C GLY A 25 -1.27 10.36 12.59
N ASP A 26 -0.76 9.57 13.53
CA ASP A 26 -1.32 8.24 13.86
C ASP A 26 -2.11 8.20 15.19
N GLY A 27 -2.41 9.37 15.74
CA GLY A 27 -3.06 9.55 17.05
C GLY A 27 -2.09 9.55 18.24
N THR A 28 -0.79 9.41 18.03
CA THR A 28 0.25 9.53 19.08
C THR A 28 1.43 10.35 18.59
N VAL A 29 1.89 10.09 17.37
CA VAL A 29 2.99 10.79 16.71
C VAL A 29 2.42 11.69 15.61
N SER A 30 2.92 12.93 15.55
CA SER A 30 2.50 13.90 14.54
C SER A 30 2.94 13.47 13.14
N TYR A 31 2.20 13.90 12.11
CA TYR A 31 2.54 13.63 10.72
C TYR A 31 3.95 14.10 10.36
N ASN A 32 4.34 15.30 10.80
CA ASN A 32 5.67 15.86 10.53
C ASN A 32 6.82 14.94 10.96
N SER A 33 6.67 14.21 12.08
CA SER A 33 7.69 13.27 12.53
C SER A 33 7.68 11.97 11.71
N LEU A 34 6.50 11.53 11.27
CA LEU A 34 6.34 10.31 10.49
C LEU A 34 6.77 10.49 9.04
N SER A 35 6.57 11.68 8.47
CA SER A 35 6.95 12.00 7.09
C SER A 35 8.46 12.18 6.90
N LEU A 36 9.26 12.31 7.97
CA LEU A 36 10.72 12.40 7.90
C LEU A 36 11.38 11.24 7.15
N CYS A 37 10.77 10.04 7.14
CA CYS A 37 11.29 8.92 6.37
C CYS A 37 11.33 9.18 4.85
N LYS A 38 10.60 10.18 4.34
CA LYS A 38 10.70 10.61 2.94
C LYS A 38 12.06 11.21 2.60
N GLU A 39 12.84 11.69 3.58
CA GLU A 39 14.21 12.16 3.34
C GLU A 39 15.15 11.05 2.86
N TRP A 40 14.77 9.78 3.03
CA TRP A 40 15.52 8.63 2.49
C TRP A 40 15.34 8.44 0.98
N LEU A 41 14.35 9.12 0.38
CA LEU A 41 14.12 9.15 -1.06
C LEU A 41 15.09 10.15 -1.70
N GLY A 42 15.56 9.85 -2.90
CA GLY A 42 16.40 10.76 -3.67
C GLY A 42 15.60 11.85 -4.39
N PRO A 43 16.25 12.61 -5.29
CA PRO A 43 15.68 13.80 -5.93
C PRO A 43 14.54 13.52 -6.92
N LYS A 44 14.41 12.29 -7.42
CA LYS A 44 13.33 11.89 -8.32
C LYS A 44 12.57 10.71 -7.74
N VAL A 45 11.27 10.90 -7.56
CA VAL A 45 10.39 9.92 -6.90
C VAL A 45 9.17 9.63 -7.77
N ASN A 46 8.83 8.35 -7.89
CA ASN A 46 7.58 7.92 -8.48
C ASN A 46 6.53 7.78 -7.37
N ILE A 47 5.38 8.43 -7.58
CA ILE A 47 4.29 8.46 -6.61
C ILE A 47 3.12 7.70 -7.19
N THR A 48 2.65 6.69 -6.47
CA THR A 48 1.44 5.93 -6.83
C THR A 48 0.48 5.94 -5.66
N ARG A 49 -0.80 6.22 -5.90
CA ARG A 49 -1.86 6.13 -4.90
C ARG A 49 -2.92 5.15 -5.37
N THR A 50 -3.31 4.25 -4.46
CA THR A 50 -4.38 3.29 -4.70
C THR A 50 -5.29 3.16 -3.48
N PRO A 51 -6.55 2.70 -3.68
CA PRO A 51 -7.40 2.30 -2.57
C PRO A 51 -6.72 1.20 -1.72
N GLN A 52 -6.97 1.21 -0.42
CA GLN A 52 -6.52 0.13 0.47
C GLN A 52 -7.29 -1.18 0.24
N ALA A 53 -8.54 -1.10 -0.22
CA ALA A 53 -9.36 -2.25 -0.57
C ALA A 53 -8.93 -2.86 -1.91
N GLU A 54 -9.49 -4.02 -2.25
CA GLU A 54 -9.27 -4.66 -3.55
C GLU A 54 -9.69 -3.74 -4.70
N HIS A 55 -8.88 -3.68 -5.75
CA HIS A 55 -9.11 -2.80 -6.89
C HIS A 55 -8.54 -3.39 -8.19
N ASP A 56 -9.12 -2.98 -9.31
CA ASP A 56 -8.69 -3.38 -10.66
C ASP A 56 -7.68 -2.42 -11.29
N GLY A 57 -7.42 -1.29 -10.63
CA GLY A 57 -6.50 -0.25 -11.10
C GLY A 57 -7.18 0.94 -11.77
N SER A 58 -8.50 0.92 -11.96
CA SER A 58 -9.24 2.05 -12.52
C SER A 58 -9.11 3.33 -11.67
N ASP A 59 -9.04 3.18 -10.34
CA ASP A 59 -8.89 4.26 -9.36
C ASP A 59 -7.43 4.64 -9.05
N LEU A 60 -6.48 4.09 -9.80
CA LEU A 60 -5.05 4.31 -9.59
C LEU A 60 -4.64 5.70 -10.06
N GLN A 61 -3.97 6.45 -9.18
CA GLN A 61 -3.42 7.76 -9.50
C GLN A 61 -1.89 7.71 -9.45
N THR A 62 -1.23 8.12 -10.53
CA THR A 62 0.24 8.10 -10.63
C THR A 62 0.80 9.47 -10.98
N ARG A 63 1.99 9.74 -10.44
CA ARG A 63 2.82 10.88 -10.80
C ARG A 63 4.26 10.40 -10.87
N MET A 64 4.79 10.30 -12.08
CA MET A 64 6.16 9.84 -12.33
C MET A 64 7.14 11.00 -12.28
N ASN A 65 8.38 10.73 -11.89
CA ASN A 65 9.48 11.71 -11.88
C ASN A 65 9.14 13.00 -11.10
N ALA A 66 8.46 12.87 -9.96
CA ALA A 66 8.21 14.02 -9.10
C ALA A 66 9.54 14.50 -8.49
N GLU A 67 9.78 15.81 -8.58
CA GLU A 67 10.92 16.44 -7.93
C GLU A 67 10.76 16.40 -6.41
N HIS A 68 11.81 15.95 -5.74
CA HIS A 68 11.88 15.89 -4.29
C HIS A 68 13.08 16.71 -3.81
N TYR A 69 12.78 17.77 -3.07
CA TYR A 69 13.77 18.66 -2.49
C TYR A 69 13.98 18.26 -1.02
N HIS A 70 15.22 17.89 -0.66
CA HIS A 70 15.52 17.52 0.72
C HIS A 70 15.18 18.65 1.70
N GLY A 71 14.47 18.33 2.77
CA GLY A 71 13.97 19.30 3.75
C GLY A 71 12.58 19.86 3.44
N GLU A 72 11.99 19.54 2.28
CA GLU A 72 10.59 19.82 1.96
C GLU A 72 9.76 18.54 1.94
N ASP A 73 8.50 18.62 2.35
CA ASP A 73 7.61 17.47 2.32
C ASP A 73 7.10 17.19 0.89
N LEU A 74 7.14 15.92 0.49
CA LEU A 74 6.70 15.49 -0.82
C LEU A 74 5.18 15.23 -0.84
N PHE A 75 4.45 16.22 -1.35
CA PHE A 75 3.01 16.13 -1.52
C PHE A 75 2.63 15.49 -2.86
N PRO A 76 1.72 14.50 -2.84
CA PRO A 76 1.33 13.77 -4.04
C PRO A 76 0.43 14.62 -4.98
N ASN A 77 -0.28 15.62 -4.45
CA ASN A 77 -1.27 16.44 -5.17
C ASN A 77 -2.28 15.61 -6.00
N MET A 78 -2.94 14.67 -5.33
CA MET A 78 -3.87 13.69 -5.90
C MET A 78 -5.24 13.77 -5.23
N THR A 79 -6.30 13.55 -6.00
CA THR A 79 -7.70 13.64 -5.55
C THR A 79 -8.03 12.51 -4.57
N ARG A 80 -8.86 12.81 -3.56
CA ARG A 80 -9.29 11.84 -2.54
C ARG A 80 -10.82 11.78 -2.47
N ALA A 81 -11.36 10.57 -2.51
CA ALA A 81 -12.76 10.34 -2.17
C ALA A 81 -12.94 10.31 -0.63
N PRO A 82 -13.97 10.96 -0.04
CA PRO A 82 -14.12 11.10 1.42
C PRO A 82 -14.21 9.79 2.22
N HIS A 83 -14.75 8.73 1.61
CA HIS A 83 -15.01 7.44 2.27
C HIS A 83 -14.01 6.34 1.93
N VAL A 84 -13.06 6.62 1.05
CA VAL A 84 -12.05 5.65 0.62
C VAL A 84 -10.77 5.89 1.42
N LYS A 85 -10.22 4.82 1.99
CA LYS A 85 -8.89 4.85 2.57
C LYS A 85 -7.88 4.54 1.48
N TYR A 86 -6.83 5.35 1.39
CA TYR A 86 -5.79 5.16 0.40
C TYR A 86 -4.48 4.68 1.04
N ILE A 87 -3.65 4.10 0.20
CA ILE A 87 -2.22 3.93 0.43
C ILE A 87 -1.49 4.72 -0.67
N THR A 88 -0.47 5.48 -0.29
CA THR A 88 0.40 6.22 -1.22
C THR A 88 1.80 5.66 -1.12
N TYR A 89 2.33 5.21 -2.25
CA TYR A 89 3.67 4.67 -2.41
C TYR A 89 4.56 5.75 -3.01
N TYR A 90 5.72 5.93 -2.40
CA TYR A 90 6.79 6.78 -2.88
C TYR A 90 7.98 5.88 -3.17
N GLU A 91 8.33 5.74 -4.43
CA GLU A 91 9.30 4.75 -4.90
C GLU A 91 10.42 5.46 -5.65
N ASP A 92 11.66 5.21 -5.22
CA ASP A 92 12.87 5.69 -5.85
C ASP A 92 13.83 4.52 -6.08
N ALA A 93 14.16 4.29 -7.34
CA ALA A 93 14.96 3.17 -7.80
C ALA A 93 16.22 3.61 -8.56
N GLU A 94 16.42 4.91 -8.73
CA GLU A 94 17.40 5.47 -9.67
C GLU A 94 18.37 6.41 -8.99
N SER A 95 17.95 7.09 -7.92
CA SER A 95 18.76 8.16 -7.32
C SER A 95 20.03 7.65 -6.64
N ILE A 96 19.98 6.46 -6.05
CA ILE A 96 21.12 5.85 -5.37
C ILE A 96 21.50 4.57 -6.14
N PRO A 97 22.66 4.54 -6.82
CA PRO A 97 23.08 3.37 -7.59
C PRO A 97 23.12 2.10 -6.72
N GLY A 98 22.41 1.06 -7.15
CA GLY A 98 22.37 -0.24 -6.44
C GLY A 98 21.39 -0.30 -5.27
N TRP A 99 20.75 0.81 -4.92
CA TRP A 99 19.74 0.86 -3.87
C TRP A 99 18.38 1.25 -4.46
N ARG A 100 17.33 0.73 -3.86
CA ARG A 100 15.96 1.17 -4.10
C ARG A 100 15.31 1.45 -2.77
N THR A 101 14.58 2.54 -2.69
CA THR A 101 13.91 3.00 -1.48
C THR A 101 12.42 3.14 -1.78
N ALA A 102 11.60 2.58 -0.89
CA ALA A 102 10.16 2.77 -0.93
C ALA A 102 9.66 3.25 0.43
N VAL A 103 8.83 4.30 0.41
CA VAL A 103 8.16 4.84 1.59
C VAL A 103 6.66 4.76 1.36
N TRP A 104 5.92 4.25 2.34
CA TRP A 104 4.47 4.04 2.23
C TRP A 104 3.72 4.89 3.25
N GLU A 105 2.73 5.62 2.77
CA GLU A 105 1.77 6.34 3.60
C GLU A 105 0.43 5.63 3.58
N LEU A 106 -0.06 5.24 4.76
CA LEU A 106 -1.34 4.55 4.91
C LEU A 106 -2.34 5.43 5.66
N ASP A 107 -3.50 5.64 5.06
CA ASP A 107 -4.59 6.36 5.71
C ASP A 107 -5.13 5.59 6.92
N LYS A 108 -5.31 6.32 8.03
CA LYS A 108 -5.94 5.82 9.28
C LYS A 108 -5.27 4.57 9.85
N ALA A 109 -3.95 4.43 9.65
CA ALA A 109 -3.16 3.39 10.29
C ALA A 109 -2.82 3.79 11.73
N ASN A 110 -3.04 2.87 12.68
CA ASN A 110 -2.61 3.04 14.07
C ASN A 110 -1.30 2.29 14.28
N HIS A 111 -0.23 2.98 14.73
CA HIS A 111 1.09 2.36 14.87
C HIS A 111 1.11 1.15 15.79
N ARG A 112 0.29 1.10 16.86
CA ARG A 112 0.26 -0.05 17.78
C ARG A 112 -0.27 -1.31 17.13
N ASN A 113 -1.16 -1.15 16.16
CA ASN A 113 -1.86 -2.23 15.49
C ASN A 113 -1.39 -2.42 14.04
N ILE A 114 -0.28 -1.82 13.65
CA ILE A 114 0.20 -1.85 12.27
C ILE A 114 0.47 -3.28 11.78
N VAL A 115 0.95 -4.18 12.67
CA VAL A 115 1.12 -5.61 12.37
C VAL A 115 -0.20 -6.37 12.21
N ARG A 116 -1.30 -5.83 12.72
CA ARG A 116 -2.64 -6.44 12.62
C ARG A 116 -3.43 -5.90 11.44
N MET A 117 -2.92 -4.90 10.72
CA MET A 117 -3.60 -4.32 9.57
C MET A 117 -3.44 -5.26 8.35
N PRO A 118 -4.54 -5.79 7.79
CA PRO A 118 -4.48 -6.68 6.63
C PRO A 118 -3.79 -6.05 5.44
N VAL A 119 -4.04 -4.76 5.20
CA VAL A 119 -3.43 -3.97 4.11
C VAL A 119 -1.91 -3.95 4.23
N VAL A 120 -1.37 -3.63 5.41
CA VAL A 120 0.08 -3.59 5.62
C VAL A 120 0.70 -4.95 5.38
N MET A 121 0.11 -5.99 5.95
CA MET A 121 0.63 -7.35 5.83
C MET A 121 0.55 -7.87 4.39
N ARG A 122 -0.51 -7.55 3.66
CA ARG A 122 -0.67 -7.87 2.24
C ARG A 122 0.44 -7.23 1.40
N GLU A 123 0.63 -5.91 1.52
CA GLU A 123 1.63 -5.20 0.73
C GLU A 123 3.06 -5.63 1.10
N LEU A 124 3.36 -5.78 2.39
CA LEU A 124 4.66 -6.24 2.86
C LEU A 124 4.97 -7.64 2.31
N TRP A 125 4.01 -8.56 2.40
CA TRP A 125 4.18 -9.92 1.90
C TRP A 125 4.37 -9.95 0.38
N LEU A 126 3.64 -9.12 -0.37
CA LEU A 126 3.79 -9.00 -1.82
C LEU A 126 5.20 -8.51 -2.22
N GLU A 127 5.72 -7.47 -1.58
CA GLU A 127 7.09 -7.00 -1.86
C GLU A 127 8.12 -8.07 -1.52
N MET A 128 8.03 -8.70 -0.34
CA MET A 128 8.95 -9.76 0.05
C MET A 128 8.93 -10.93 -0.94
N TRP A 129 7.73 -11.34 -1.38
CA TRP A 129 7.56 -12.40 -2.35
C TRP A 129 8.22 -12.06 -3.70
N HIS A 130 7.95 -10.86 -4.23
CA HIS A 130 8.52 -10.38 -5.48
C HIS A 130 10.04 -10.29 -5.41
N ASP A 131 10.56 -9.69 -4.34
CA ASP A 131 11.99 -9.44 -4.16
C ASP A 131 12.82 -10.71 -4.00
N MET A 132 12.25 -11.75 -3.40
CA MET A 132 12.89 -13.05 -3.25
C MET A 132 12.85 -13.89 -4.54
N HIS A 133 12.01 -13.53 -5.52
CA HIS A 133 11.79 -14.38 -6.69
C HIS A 133 12.81 -14.11 -7.80
N PRO A 134 13.47 -15.16 -8.35
CA PRO A 134 14.50 -14.99 -9.38
C PRO A 134 13.96 -14.46 -10.72
N TYR A 135 12.65 -14.54 -10.94
CA TYR A 135 11.99 -14.11 -12.18
C TYR A 135 11.36 -12.73 -12.09
N SER A 136 11.52 -12.02 -10.96
CA SER A 136 11.05 -10.64 -10.80
C SER A 136 11.67 -9.74 -11.87
N LYS A 137 10.85 -9.19 -12.76
CA LYS A 137 11.33 -8.33 -13.87
C LYS A 137 11.45 -6.87 -13.46
N SER A 138 10.63 -6.46 -12.50
CA SER A 138 10.50 -5.06 -12.12
C SER A 138 11.30 -4.74 -10.85
N LYS A 139 11.57 -3.44 -10.62
CA LYS A 139 12.23 -3.00 -9.39
C LYS A 139 11.27 -2.89 -8.21
N PHE A 140 9.96 -2.87 -8.41
CA PHE A 140 8.95 -2.79 -7.35
C PHE A 140 7.69 -3.50 -7.80
N VAL A 141 6.96 -4.12 -6.86
CA VAL A 141 5.70 -4.82 -7.19
C VAL A 141 4.73 -3.89 -7.92
N THR A 142 4.13 -4.35 -9.01
CA THR A 142 3.08 -3.58 -9.69
C THR A 142 1.92 -3.26 -8.75
N LYS A 143 1.52 -1.98 -8.71
CA LYS A 143 0.38 -1.50 -7.91
C LYS A 143 -0.93 -1.45 -8.71
N ALA A 144 -0.92 -1.92 -9.96
CA ALA A 144 -2.07 -1.81 -10.87
C ALA A 144 -3.27 -2.64 -10.41
N PHE A 145 -3.03 -3.87 -9.96
CA PHE A 145 -4.09 -4.78 -9.54
C PHE A 145 -3.91 -5.16 -8.08
N ARG A 146 -5.00 -5.19 -7.31
CA ARG A 146 -5.03 -5.76 -5.95
C ARG A 146 -6.23 -6.68 -5.86
N GLY A 147 -6.06 -7.89 -6.38
CA GLY A 147 -7.07 -8.94 -6.32
C GLY A 147 -6.97 -9.82 -5.09
N PRO A 148 -7.93 -10.75 -4.94
CA PRO A 148 -7.94 -11.70 -3.83
C PRO A 148 -6.77 -12.69 -3.98
N LEU A 149 -5.97 -12.85 -2.91
CA LEU A 149 -4.83 -13.76 -2.86
C LEU A 149 -5.10 -14.96 -1.97
N ARG A 150 -6.10 -14.86 -1.09
CA ARG A 150 -6.57 -15.92 -0.22
C ARG A 150 -8.08 -16.12 -0.35
N HIS A 151 -8.58 -17.21 0.22
CA HIS A 151 -10.01 -17.47 0.26
C HIS A 151 -10.77 -16.40 1.05
N GLU A 152 -10.16 -15.85 2.10
CA GLU A 152 -10.78 -14.82 2.94
C GLU A 152 -10.91 -13.46 2.22
N ASP A 153 -10.13 -13.23 1.17
CA ASP A 153 -10.22 -12.03 0.34
C ASP A 153 -11.41 -12.13 -0.65
N CYS A 154 -11.90 -13.34 -0.92
CA CYS A 154 -13.10 -13.56 -1.71
C CYS A 154 -14.35 -13.29 -0.87
N HIS A 155 -15.14 -12.29 -1.26
CA HIS A 155 -16.40 -11.98 -0.59
C HIS A 155 -17.59 -12.03 -1.55
N TRP A 156 -18.79 -12.17 -0.98
CA TRP A 156 -20.05 -12.16 -1.71
C TRP A 156 -20.52 -10.73 -1.94
N ASP A 157 -20.76 -10.36 -3.20
CA ASP A 157 -21.41 -9.11 -3.58
C ASP A 157 -22.93 -9.33 -3.57
N TYR A 158 -23.60 -8.85 -2.53
CA TYR A 158 -25.05 -8.98 -2.35
C TYR A 158 -25.85 -8.23 -3.41
N ALA A 159 -25.33 -7.12 -3.95
CA ALA A 159 -26.03 -6.35 -4.97
C ALA A 159 -26.06 -7.10 -6.31
N LYS A 160 -24.99 -7.85 -6.61
CA LYS A 160 -24.86 -8.63 -7.85
C LYS A 160 -25.18 -10.11 -7.71
N ALA A 161 -25.52 -10.56 -6.50
CA ALA A 161 -25.78 -11.97 -6.16
C ALA A 161 -24.70 -12.94 -6.70
N ARG A 162 -23.43 -12.56 -6.57
CA ARG A 162 -22.27 -13.36 -7.00
C ARG A 162 -21.02 -13.01 -6.18
N CYS A 163 -19.97 -13.82 -6.25
CA CYS A 163 -18.69 -13.44 -5.68
C CYS A 163 -18.15 -12.17 -6.37
N ALA A 164 -17.59 -11.24 -5.58
CA ALA A 164 -17.22 -9.90 -6.03
C ALA A 164 -16.21 -9.91 -7.19
N PHE A 165 -15.28 -10.86 -7.17
CA PHE A 165 -14.26 -11.05 -8.20
C PHE A 165 -14.52 -12.34 -8.99
N PRO A 166 -15.46 -12.36 -9.95
CA PRO A 166 -15.86 -13.59 -10.64
C PRO A 166 -14.74 -14.22 -11.46
N GLU A 167 -13.72 -13.48 -11.86
CA GLU A 167 -12.55 -14.02 -12.58
C GLU A 167 -11.65 -14.87 -11.66
N PHE A 168 -11.55 -14.51 -10.38
CA PHE A 168 -10.60 -15.09 -9.43
C PHE A 168 -11.27 -15.97 -8.37
N CYS A 169 -12.52 -15.67 -8.04
CA CYS A 169 -13.31 -16.34 -7.03
C CYS A 169 -14.50 -17.06 -7.68
N GLU A 170 -14.80 -18.25 -7.16
CA GLU A 170 -15.99 -19.03 -7.49
C GLU A 170 -16.83 -19.27 -6.24
N TYR A 171 -18.13 -19.44 -6.44
CA TYR A 171 -18.99 -19.93 -5.38
C TYR A 171 -18.86 -21.45 -5.32
N ARG A 172 -18.31 -21.96 -4.22
CA ARG A 172 -18.11 -23.38 -3.98
C ARG A 172 -18.47 -23.67 -2.53
N TYR A 173 -19.69 -24.12 -2.26
CA TYR A 173 -20.13 -24.44 -0.90
C TYR A 173 -19.36 -25.64 -0.31
N THR A 174 -18.99 -25.53 0.96
CA THR A 174 -18.52 -26.67 1.77
C THR A 174 -19.36 -26.80 3.02
N PHE A 175 -19.57 -28.03 3.49
CA PHE A 175 -20.31 -28.28 4.72
C PHE A 175 -19.68 -27.52 5.89
N GLY A 176 -20.48 -26.70 6.57
CA GLY A 176 -20.03 -25.79 7.64
C GLY A 176 -19.98 -24.32 7.22
N ASP A 177 -20.17 -23.98 5.94
CA ASP A 177 -20.34 -22.60 5.51
C ASP A 177 -21.67 -22.04 6.06
N VAL A 178 -21.60 -21.00 6.88
CA VAL A 178 -22.77 -20.40 7.53
C VAL A 178 -23.36 -19.24 6.71
N HIS A 179 -22.55 -18.57 5.89
CA HIS A 179 -22.99 -17.46 5.06
C HIS A 179 -22.38 -17.51 3.66
N LEU A 180 -23.03 -16.85 2.68
CA LEU A 180 -22.64 -16.89 1.26
C LEU A 180 -21.17 -16.48 1.01
N GLY A 181 -20.64 -15.54 1.79
CA GLY A 181 -19.23 -15.16 1.74
C GLY A 181 -18.25 -16.30 2.05
N MET A 182 -18.57 -17.21 2.99
CA MET A 182 -17.71 -18.38 3.30
C MET A 182 -17.61 -19.33 2.11
N SER A 183 -18.66 -19.36 1.28
CA SER A 183 -18.69 -20.18 0.08
C SER A 183 -17.97 -19.53 -1.12
N CYS A 184 -17.58 -18.26 -1.05
CA CYS A 184 -16.72 -17.65 -2.06
C CYS A 184 -15.27 -18.06 -1.82
N ARG A 185 -14.70 -18.80 -2.76
CA ARG A 185 -13.34 -19.35 -2.67
C ARG A 185 -12.55 -19.04 -3.93
N LEU A 186 -11.23 -19.08 -3.84
CA LEU A 186 -10.37 -18.87 -5.00
C LEU A 186 -10.48 -20.05 -5.97
N LYS A 187 -10.54 -19.72 -7.27
CA LYS A 187 -10.47 -20.69 -8.37
C LYS A 187 -9.05 -21.26 -8.53
N TYR A 188 -8.06 -20.38 -8.43
CA TYR A 188 -6.65 -20.71 -8.61
C TYR A 188 -5.93 -20.71 -7.27
N SER A 189 -4.79 -21.41 -7.18
CA SER A 189 -3.95 -21.35 -5.99
C SER A 189 -3.36 -19.94 -5.82
N SER A 190 -3.14 -19.53 -4.57
CA SER A 190 -2.47 -18.25 -4.26
C SER A 190 -1.14 -18.11 -4.99
N THR A 191 -0.38 -19.21 -5.13
CA THR A 191 0.89 -19.23 -5.85
C THR A 191 0.76 -18.90 -7.33
N MET A 192 -0.33 -19.30 -8.00
CA MET A 192 -0.57 -18.93 -9.39
C MET A 192 -0.94 -17.45 -9.52
N LEU A 193 -1.72 -16.92 -8.57
CA LEU A 193 -2.11 -15.50 -8.56
C LEU A 193 -0.92 -14.59 -8.27
N LEU A 194 -0.04 -15.00 -7.36
CA LEU A 194 1.20 -14.29 -7.04
C LEU A 194 2.13 -14.11 -8.24
N ARG A 195 2.07 -14.99 -9.24
CA ARG A 195 2.89 -14.86 -10.46
C ARG A 195 2.56 -13.62 -11.27
N GLN A 196 1.38 -13.03 -11.09
CA GLN A 196 0.99 -11.78 -11.76
C GLN A 196 1.79 -10.58 -11.25
N TYR A 197 2.46 -10.73 -10.11
CA TYR A 197 3.22 -9.68 -9.43
C TYR A 197 4.72 -9.82 -9.59
N LEU A 198 5.21 -10.74 -10.45
CA LEU A 198 6.62 -10.94 -10.80
C LEU A 198 7.00 -10.18 -12.07
#